data_AF-A0A919IYF7-F1
#
_entry.id   AF-A0A919IYF7-F1
#
_cell.length_a   1.000
_cell.length_b   1.000
_cell.length_c   1.000
_cell.angle_alpha   90.00
_cell.angle_beta   90.00
_cell.angle_gamma   90.00
#
_symmetry.space_group_name_H-M   'P 1'
#
loop_
_entity.id
_entity.type
_entity.pdbx_description
1 polymer ?
#
loop_
_entity_poly.entity_id
_entity_poly.type
_entity_poly.pdbx_seq_one_letter_code
_entity_poly.pdbx_strand_id
1 'polypeptide(L)'
;MHPELSFAALAGAPLPDSKRTWSGVHHRRRLLAEAGIHLPDDLGTPGRQAAVDDILDAAAAAWSALRVANGTATSLPCPPEAHADGWPAAIWT
;
A
#
# COMPACT_ATOMS: atom_id res chain seq x y z
N MET A 1 6.00 0.60 -6.54
CA MET A 1 4.81 0.57 -5.66
C MET A 1 4.36 2.01 -5.45
N HIS A 2 3.05 2.26 -5.36
CA HIS A 2 2.48 3.57 -5.04
C HIS A 2 1.41 3.38 -3.95
N PRO A 3 1.54 3.98 -2.75
CA PRO A 3 0.63 3.69 -1.64
C PRO A 3 -0.83 4.04 -1.95
N GLU A 4 -1.08 5.17 -2.61
CA GLU A 4 -2.41 5.63 -2.98
C GLU A 4 -3.11 4.66 -3.94
N LEU A 5 -2.39 4.10 -4.92
CA LEU A 5 -2.93 3.04 -5.79
C LEU A 5 -3.11 1.72 -5.05
N SER A 6 -2.24 1.41 -4.09
CA SER A 6 -2.35 0.20 -3.26
C SER A 6 -3.59 0.26 -2.37
N PHE A 7 -3.85 1.40 -1.73
CA PHE A 7 -5.08 1.62 -0.96
C PHE A 7 -6.32 1.67 -1.83
N ALA A 8 -6.24 2.24 -3.04
CA ALA A 8 -7.35 2.19 -3.98
C ALA A 8 -7.66 0.75 -4.43
N ALA A 9 -6.64 -0.07 -4.65
CA ALA A 9 -6.79 -1.49 -4.97
C ALA A 9 -7.38 -2.29 -3.79
N LEU A 10 -6.92 -2.03 -2.56
CA LEU A 10 -7.48 -2.59 -1.33
C LEU A 10 -8.97 -2.24 -1.15
N ALA A 11 -9.35 -0.99 -1.42
CA ALA A 11 -10.73 -0.51 -1.28
C ALA A 11 -11.64 -0.83 -2.48
N GLY A 12 -11.06 -1.21 -3.62
CA GLY A 12 -11.78 -1.32 -4.90
C GLY A 12 -12.21 0.03 -5.51
N ALA A 13 -11.82 1.15 -4.91
CA ALA A 13 -12.13 2.51 -5.37
C ALA A 13 -11.14 3.53 -4.77
N PRO A 14 -10.97 4.73 -5.36
CA PRO A 14 -10.18 5.79 -4.75
C PRO A 14 -10.72 6.19 -3.37
N LEU A 15 -9.80 6.41 -2.42
CA LEU A 15 -10.17 6.88 -1.08
C LEU A 15 -10.40 8.40 -1.11
N PRO A 16 -11.56 8.90 -0.63
CA PRO A 16 -11.85 10.33 -0.62
C PRO A 16 -11.08 11.07 0.48
N ASP A 17 -10.76 10.39 1.57
CA ASP A 17 -10.07 10.98 2.72
C ASP A 17 -8.55 10.93 2.57
N SER A 18 -7.92 12.08 2.82
CA SER A 18 -6.46 12.20 2.92
C SER A 18 -5.87 11.25 3.95
N LYS A 19 -4.72 10.66 3.65
CA LYS A 19 -4.00 9.75 4.56
C LYS A 19 -3.51 10.39 5.86
N ARG A 20 -3.62 11.72 5.98
CA ARG A 20 -3.22 12.50 7.17
C ARG A 20 -4.40 12.89 8.07
N THR A 21 -5.64 12.63 7.65
CA THR A 21 -6.82 12.87 8.50
C THR A 21 -7.10 11.65 9.38
N TRP A 22 -7.77 11.87 10.51
CA TRP A 22 -8.21 10.79 11.39
C TRP A 22 -9.02 9.72 10.63
N SER A 23 -10.05 10.14 9.89
CA SER A 23 -10.88 9.24 9.08
C SER A 23 -10.05 8.47 8.06
N GLY A 24 -9.12 9.15 7.38
CA GLY A 24 -8.28 8.53 6.37
C GLY A 24 -7.28 7.52 6.94
N VAL A 25 -6.73 7.77 8.13
CA VAL A 25 -5.86 6.83 8.85
C VAL A 25 -6.64 5.59 9.26
N HIS A 26 -7.80 5.77 9.90
CA HIS A 26 -8.62 4.65 10.38
C HIS A 26 -9.17 3.79 9.25
N HIS A 27 -9.62 4.41 8.15
CA HIS A 27 -10.06 3.68 6.97
C HIS A 27 -8.92 2.80 6.41
N ARG A 28 -7.71 3.36 6.27
CA ARG A 28 -6.55 2.60 5.78
C ARG A 28 -6.13 1.47 6.72
N ARG A 29 -6.13 1.69 8.05
CA ARG A 29 -5.88 0.61 9.03
C ARG A 29 -6.91 -0.52 8.90
N ARG A 30 -8.20 -0.20 8.69
CA ARG A 30 -9.25 -1.20 8.49
C ARG A 30 -9.03 -2.01 7.22
N LEU A 31 -8.75 -1.35 6.09
CA LEU A 31 -8.48 -2.04 4.81
C LEU A 31 -7.27 -2.98 4.91
N LEU A 32 -6.20 -2.54 5.57
CA LEU A 32 -5.02 -3.39 5.80
C LEU A 32 -5.37 -4.62 6.64
N ALA A 33 -6.13 -4.44 7.73
CA ALA A 33 -6.56 -5.54 8.58
C ALA A 33 -7.48 -6.53 7.84
N GLU A 34 -8.41 -6.05 7.02
CA GLU A 34 -9.27 -6.89 6.17
C GLU A 34 -8.45 -7.69 5.14
N ALA A 35 -7.30 -7.15 4.70
CA ALA A 35 -6.34 -7.84 3.85
C ALA A 35 -5.31 -8.70 4.61
N GLY A 36 -5.45 -8.86 5.93
CA GLY A 36 -4.58 -9.68 6.78
C GLY A 36 -3.30 -8.98 7.27
N ILE A 37 -3.14 -7.68 7.02
CA ILE A 37 -2.03 -6.86 7.55
C ILE A 37 -2.51 -6.12 8.81
N HIS A 38 -2.22 -6.71 9.97
CA HIS A 38 -2.56 -6.11 11.25
C HIS A 38 -1.44 -5.19 11.74
N LEU A 39 -1.77 -3.92 11.95
CA LEU A 39 -0.89 -2.93 12.59
C LEU A 39 -1.15 -2.90 14.10
N PRO A 40 -0.22 -3.37 14.95
CA PRO A 40 -0.32 -3.24 16.40
C PRO A 40 -0.50 -1.77 16.83
N ASP A 41 -1.18 -1.56 17.96
CA ASP A 41 -1.31 -0.20 18.53
C ASP A 41 0.01 0.30 19.11
N ASP A 42 0.86 -0.61 19.60
CA ASP A 42 2.24 -0.31 19.99
C ASP A 42 3.21 -0.89 18.97
N LEU A 43 3.77 -0.01 18.14
CA LEU A 43 4.83 -0.33 17.17
C LEU A 43 6.23 -0.11 17.75
N GLY A 44 6.36 0.18 19.06
CA GLY A 44 7.63 0.48 19.69
C GLY A 44 8.29 1.73 19.12
N THR A 45 9.57 1.63 18.77
CA THR A 45 10.35 2.76 18.26
C THR A 45 9.77 3.35 16.96
N PRO A 46 9.41 2.56 15.93
CA PRO A 46 8.69 3.06 14.75
C PRO A 46 7.45 3.90 15.08
N GLY A 47 6.62 3.47 16.03
CA GLY A 47 5.41 4.19 16.42
C GLY A 47 5.66 5.56 17.07
N ARG A 48 6.89 5.83 17.51
CA ARG A 48 7.30 7.12 18.10
C ARG A 48 8.06 8.03 17.13
N GLN A 49 8.64 7.47 16.07
CA GLN A 49 9.59 8.19 15.20
C GLN A 49 9.09 8.36 13.77
N ALA A 50 8.32 7.41 13.26
CA ALA A 50 7.77 7.49 11.91
C ALA A 50 6.49 8.33 11.91
N ALA A 51 6.23 9.04 10.81
CA ALA A 51 4.92 9.65 10.63
C ALA A 51 3.86 8.56 10.44
N VAL A 52 2.62 8.88 10.80
CA VAL A 52 1.51 7.92 10.72
C VAL A 52 1.29 7.44 9.28
N ASP A 53 1.45 8.33 8.30
CA ASP A 53 1.35 7.98 6.89
C ASP A 53 2.50 7.09 6.42
N ASP A 54 3.73 7.27 6.92
CA ASP A 54 4.84 6.36 6.62
C ASP A 54 4.58 4.92 7.09
N ILE A 55 3.96 4.77 8.27
CA ILE A 55 3.56 3.45 8.80
C ILE A 55 2.53 2.79 7.90
N LEU A 56 1.53 3.55 7.44
CA LEU A 56 0.49 3.06 6.52
C LEU A 56 1.08 2.71 5.15
N ASP A 57 1.98 3.53 4.63
CA ASP A 57 2.64 3.31 3.34
C ASP A 57 3.56 2.08 3.38
N ALA A 58 4.27 1.85 4.49
CA ALA A 58 5.05 0.64 4.70
C ALA A 58 4.18 -0.63 4.79
N ALA A 59 3.01 -0.55 5.44
CA ALA A 59 2.07 -1.66 5.49
C ALA A 59 1.47 -1.97 4.11
N ALA A 60 1.15 -0.94 3.32
CA ALA A 60 0.73 -1.10 1.93
C ALA A 60 1.83 -1.73 1.07
N ALA A 61 3.10 -1.34 1.28
CA ALA A 61 4.25 -1.97 0.63
C ALA A 61 4.34 -3.46 0.93
N ALA A 62 4.15 -3.85 2.21
CA ALA A 62 4.16 -5.26 2.63
C ALA A 62 3.02 -6.05 1.98
N TRP A 63 1.81 -5.47 1.92
CA TRP A 63 0.67 -6.07 1.23
C TRP A 63 0.95 -6.32 -0.27
N SER A 64 1.45 -5.32 -1.00
CA SER A 64 1.80 -5.49 -2.41
C SER A 64 2.93 -6.49 -2.61
N ALA A 65 3.94 -6.50 -1.74
CA ALA A 65 5.02 -7.48 -1.79
C ALA A 65 4.52 -8.92 -1.64
N LEU A 66 3.54 -9.16 -0.74
CA LEU A 66 2.91 -10.47 -0.57
C LEU A 66 2.18 -10.91 -1.86
N ARG A 67 1.49 -9.99 -2.54
CA ARG A 67 0.84 -10.27 -3.82
C ARG A 67 1.83 -10.59 -4.92
N VAL A 68 2.97 -9.89 -4.97
CA VAL A 68 4.05 -10.19 -5.92
C VAL A 68 4.62 -11.59 -5.64
N ALA A 69 4.91 -11.91 -4.39
CA ALA A 69 5.42 -13.22 -4.00
C ALA A 69 4.45 -14.37 -4.33
N ASN A 70 3.15 -14.11 -4.25
CA ASN A 70 2.09 -15.07 -4.58
C ASN A 70 1.70 -15.09 -6.07
N GLY A 71 2.30 -14.24 -6.91
CA GLY A 71 1.94 -14.12 -8.33
C GLY A 71 0.54 -13.56 -8.58
N THR A 72 -0.05 -12.85 -7.60
CA THR A 72 -1.40 -12.26 -7.67
C THR A 72 -1.39 -10.74 -7.80
N ALA A 73 -0.22 -10.11 -7.84
CA ALA A 73 -0.07 -8.68 -8.05
C ALA A 73 -0.48 -8.26 -9.46
N THR A 74 -1.04 -7.06 -9.57
CA THR A 74 -1.41 -6.45 -10.85
C THR A 74 -0.46 -5.29 -11.13
N SER A 75 -0.05 -5.12 -12.39
CA SER A 75 0.78 -3.99 -12.80
C SER A 75 -0.05 -2.89 -13.47
N LEU A 76 0.41 -1.65 -13.39
CA LEU A 76 -0.11 -0.52 -14.14
C LEU A 76 1.08 0.15 -14.85
N PRO A 77 1.17 0.08 -16.20
CA PRO A 77 0.28 -0.64 -17.11
C PRO A 77 0.39 -2.18 -16.99
N CYS A 78 -0.61 -2.90 -17.51
CA CYS A 78 -0.61 -4.37 -17.65
C CYS A 78 -0.86 -4.74 -19.11
N PRO A 79 0.12 -5.33 -19.83
CA PRO A 79 1.45 -5.73 -19.34
C PRO A 79 2.34 -4.51 -19.01
N PRO A 80 3.35 -4.68 -18.13
CA PRO A 80 4.35 -3.65 -17.89
C PRO A 80 5.04 -3.23 -19.20
N GLU A 81 5.23 -1.93 -19.38
CA GLU A 81 6.06 -1.42 -20.47
C GLU A 81 7.53 -1.58 -20.12
N ALA A 82 8.40 -1.80 -21.10
CA ALA A 82 9.84 -1.84 -20.88
C ALA A 82 10.45 -0.47 -21.18
N HIS A 83 11.34 0.00 -20.30
CA HIS A 83 12.18 1.14 -20.61
C HIS A 83 13.30 0.72 -21.59
N ALA A 84 14.02 1.69 -22.16
CA ALA A 84 15.06 1.45 -23.15
C ALA A 84 16.22 0.56 -22.64
N ASP A 85 16.38 0.46 -21.32
CA ASP A 85 17.34 -0.38 -20.62
C ASP A 85 16.80 -1.79 -20.29
N GLY A 86 15.57 -2.11 -20.70
CA GLY A 86 14.92 -3.40 -20.48
C GLY A 86 14.23 -3.58 -19.13
N TRP A 87 14.27 -2.58 -18.24
CA TRP A 87 13.56 -2.67 -16.96
C TRP A 87 12.06 -2.39 -17.13
N PRO A 88 11.18 -3.13 -16.44
CA PRO A 88 9.74 -2.88 -16.48
C PRO A 88 9.41 -1.56 -15.78
N ALA A 89 8.80 -0.64 -16.52
CA ALA A 89 8.21 0.59 -16.03
C ALA A 89 6.73 0.33 -15.67
N ALA A 90 6.49 -0.10 -14.43
CA ALA A 90 5.13 -0.29 -13.93
C ALA A 90 5.00 -0.07 -12.42
N ILE A 91 3.78 0.28 -12.01
CA ILE A 91 3.37 0.31 -10.61
C ILE A 91 2.65 -1.00 -10.29
N TRP A 92 3.16 -1.71 -9.29
CA TRP A 92 2.56 -2.96 -8.81
C TRP A 92 1.61 -2.69 -7.64
N THR A 93 0.44 -3.34 -7.68
CA THR A 93 -0.55 -3.41 -6.59
C THR A 93 -0.85 -4.84 -6.16
#